data_AF-A0A9N7N4N7-F1
#
_entry.id   AF-A0A9N7N4N7-F1
#
_cell.length_a   1.000
_cell.length_b   1.000
_cell.length_c   1.000
_cell.angle_alpha   90.00
_cell.angle_beta   90.00
_cell.angle_gamma   90.00
#
_symmetry.space_group_name_H-M   'P 1'
#
loop_
_entity.id
_entity.type
_entity.pdbx_description
1 polymer ?
#
loop_
_entity_poly.entity_id
_entity_poly.type
_entity_poly.pdbx_seq_one_letter_code
_entity_poly.pdbx_strand_id
1 'polypeptide(L)'
;MEVESLGGSRYFLTFIDDASRKVWVYFLNTKDQVFEYFKEFHVMVERETGKKLKCLRSDNGGKYTSKEFDAYCITYGIRHEKSVPRTPQHNGVAERMNRTITERVRSMMNMAKLRKPF
;
A
#
# COMPACT_ATOMS: atom_id res chain seq x y z
N MET A 1 0.53 9.50 -7.69
CA MET A 1 -0.11 10.82 -7.47
C MET A 1 0.03 11.60 -8.76
N GLU A 2 -0.92 12.48 -9.10
CA GLU A 2 -0.79 13.35 -10.30
C GLU A 2 0.33 14.39 -10.15
N VAL A 3 0.69 14.71 -8.90
CA VAL A 3 1.74 15.66 -8.53
C VAL A 3 2.66 15.00 -7.50
N GLU A 4 3.95 15.31 -7.54
CA GLU A 4 4.91 14.89 -6.52
C GLU A 4 4.54 15.45 -5.14
N SER A 5 4.75 14.63 -4.11
CA SER A 5 4.61 15.09 -2.73
C SER A 5 5.62 16.20 -2.42
N LEU A 6 5.41 16.92 -1.31
CA LEU A 6 6.38 17.94 -0.85
C LEU A 6 7.77 17.35 -0.61
N GLY A 7 7.86 16.06 -0.27
CA GLY A 7 9.12 15.32 -0.10
C GLY A 7 9.67 14.70 -1.39
N GLY A 8 9.09 15.00 -2.56
CA GLY A 8 9.58 14.52 -3.87
C GLY A 8 9.10 13.13 -4.29
N SER A 9 8.21 12.48 -3.54
CA SER A 9 7.72 11.14 -3.87
C SER A 9 6.53 11.18 -4.84
N ARG A 10 6.52 10.26 -5.82
CA ARG A 10 5.49 10.16 -6.87
C ARG A 10 4.35 9.20 -6.53
N TYR A 11 4.62 8.23 -5.68
CA TYR A 11 3.67 7.18 -5.31
C TYR A 11 3.54 7.10 -3.79
N PHE A 12 2.42 6.56 -3.34
CA PHE A 12 2.28 6.10 -1.96
C PHE A 12 1.74 4.67 -2.00
N LEU A 13 2.14 3.87 -1.01
CA LEU A 13 1.75 2.48 -0.81
C LEU A 13 0.96 2.42 0.49
N THR A 14 -0.14 1.69 0.47
CA THR A 14 -0.98 1.46 1.64
C THR A 14 -1.06 -0.01 1.96
N PHE A 15 -0.76 -0.37 3.21
CA PHE A 15 -1.16 -1.65 3.78
C PHE A 15 -2.34 -1.38 4.71
N ILE A 16 -3.36 -2.23 4.63
CA ILE A 16 -4.59 -2.08 5.40
C ILE A 16 -4.88 -3.41 6.08
N ASP A 17 -5.02 -3.37 7.39
CA ASP A 17 -5.51 -4.52 8.14
C ASP A 17 -7.02 -4.70 7.91
N ASP A 18 -7.42 -5.90 7.49
CA ASP A 18 -8.82 -6.16 7.12
C ASP A 18 -9.76 -6.15 8.34
N ALA A 19 -9.25 -6.50 9.52
CA ALA A 19 -10.05 -6.54 10.75
C ALA A 19 -10.20 -5.16 11.39
N SER A 20 -9.09 -4.51 11.73
CA SER A 20 -9.09 -3.23 12.46
C SER A 20 -9.27 -2.01 11.56
N ARG A 21 -9.11 -2.17 10.24
CA ARG A 21 -9.02 -1.06 9.27
C ARG A 21 -7.86 -0.09 9.55
N LYS A 22 -6.87 -0.48 10.36
CA LYS A 22 -5.62 0.27 10.52
C LYS A 22 -4.91 0.35 9.19
N VAL A 23 -4.36 1.54 8.89
CA VAL A 23 -3.70 1.84 7.62
C VAL A 23 -2.27 2.27 7.89
N TRP A 24 -1.33 1.68 7.18
CA TRP A 24 0.06 2.13 7.12
C TRP A 24 0.32 2.70 5.73
N VAL A 25 0.93 3.89 5.68
CA VAL A 25 1.21 4.62 4.44
C VAL A 25 2.70 4.83 4.29
N TYR A 26 3.24 4.45 3.14
CA TYR A 26 4.65 4.64 2.77
C TYR A 26 4.74 5.49 1.50
N PHE A 27 5.73 6.37 1.42
CA PHE A 27 6.00 7.17 0.23
C PHE A 27 7.07 6.50 -0.64
N LEU A 28 6.87 6.49 -1.96
CA LEU A 28 7.76 5.82 -2.91
C LEU A 28 8.07 6.76 -4.07
N ASN A 29 9.32 6.68 -4.53
CA ASN A 29 9.80 7.40 -5.70
C ASN A 29 9.51 6.59 -6.97
N THR A 30 9.66 5.27 -6.90
CA THR A 30 9.33 4.32 -7.98
C THR A 30 8.44 3.19 -7.48
N LYS A 31 7.73 2.51 -8.41
CA LYS A 31 6.83 1.39 -8.06
C LYS A 31 7.58 0.12 -7.68
N ASP A 32 8.85 -0.01 -8.06
CA ASP A 32 9.64 -1.22 -7.82
C ASP A 32 10.08 -1.33 -6.34
N GLN A 33 10.00 -0.23 -5.58
CA GLN A 33 10.30 -0.19 -4.15
C GLN A 33 9.27 -0.93 -3.28
N VAL A 34 8.13 -1.34 -3.86
CA VAL A 34 7.02 -1.96 -3.11
C VAL A 34 7.45 -3.21 -2.35
N PHE A 35 8.33 -4.04 -2.94
CA PHE A 35 8.76 -5.27 -2.31
C PHE A 35 9.63 -5.01 -1.07
N GLU A 36 10.57 -4.08 -1.15
CA GLU A 36 11.41 -3.70 -0.01
C GLU A 36 10.58 -3.18 1.16
N TYR A 37 9.66 -2.26 0.89
CA TYR A 37 8.73 -1.76 1.91
C TYR A 37 7.81 -2.85 2.47
N PHE A 38 7.42 -3.84 1.67
CA PHE A 38 6.65 -4.98 2.17
C PHE A 38 7.43 -5.82 3.18
N LYS A 39 8.73 -6.06 2.93
CA LYS A 39 9.58 -6.80 3.87
C LYS A 39 9.71 -6.07 5.21
N GLU A 40 9.96 -4.77 5.16
CA GLU A 40 10.00 -3.91 6.36
C GLU A 40 8.67 -3.92 7.10
N PHE A 41 7.56 -3.74 6.38
CA PHE A 41 6.21 -3.79 6.92
C PHE A 41 5.92 -5.12 7.62
N HIS A 42 6.26 -6.24 6.97
CA HIS A 42 6.04 -7.58 7.51
C HIS A 42 6.71 -7.75 8.88
N VAL A 43 8.00 -7.42 8.99
CA VAL A 43 8.73 -7.53 10.26
C VAL A 43 8.16 -6.58 11.32
N MET A 44 7.84 -5.35 10.93
CA MET A 44 7.29 -4.35 11.84
C MET A 44 5.91 -4.75 12.39
N VAL A 45 4.99 -5.17 11.52
CA VAL A 45 3.60 -5.46 11.93
C VAL A 45 3.51 -6.69 12.83
N GLU A 46 4.33 -7.72 12.57
CA GLU A 46 4.37 -8.89 13.44
C GLU A 46 4.95 -8.55 14.82
N ARG A 47 5.95 -7.67 14.88
CA ARG A 47 6.53 -7.20 16.15
C ARG A 47 5.56 -6.30 16.91
N GLU A 48 4.87 -5.39 16.24
CA GLU A 48 3.92 -4.47 16.86
C GLU A 48 2.70 -5.20 17.41
N THR A 49 2.18 -6.18 16.66
CA THR A 49 0.92 -6.86 17.00
C THR A 49 1.11 -8.16 17.77
N GLY A 50 2.31 -8.73 17.75
CA GLY A 50 2.58 -10.09 18.25
C GLY A 50 1.90 -11.20 17.45
N LYS A 51 1.31 -10.87 16.28
CA LYS A 51 0.54 -11.79 15.45
C LYS A 51 1.25 -12.05 14.13
N LYS A 52 1.17 -13.28 13.65
CA LYS A 52 1.73 -13.67 12.35
C LYS A 52 0.89 -13.17 11.18
N LEU A 53 1.54 -12.62 10.15
CA LEU A 53 0.89 -12.22 8.91
C LEU A 53 0.56 -13.47 8.08
N LYS A 54 -0.72 -13.81 7.98
CA LYS A 54 -1.16 -15.05 7.32
C LYS A 54 -1.43 -14.91 5.84
N CYS A 55 -1.93 -13.75 5.42
CA CYS A 55 -2.39 -13.54 4.06
C CYS A 55 -2.13 -12.10 3.62
N LEU A 56 -1.59 -11.95 2.42
CA LEU A 56 -1.52 -10.69 1.69
C LEU A 56 -2.53 -10.75 0.55
N ARG A 57 -3.45 -9.78 0.51
CA ARG A 57 -4.32 -9.54 -0.64
C ARG A 57 -3.80 -8.36 -1.44
N SER A 58 -3.52 -8.55 -2.73
CA SER A 58 -3.04 -7.47 -3.60
C SER A 58 -3.79 -7.43 -4.92
N ASP A 59 -3.68 -6.28 -5.61
CA ASP A 59 -4.03 -6.21 -7.03
C ASP A 59 -3.12 -7.15 -7.85
N ASN A 60 -3.55 -7.50 -9.06
CA ASN A 60 -2.76 -8.27 -10.02
C ASN A 60 -1.68 -7.40 -10.72
N GLY A 61 -1.25 -6.31 -10.09
CA GLY A 61 -0.24 -5.42 -10.64
C GLY A 61 1.15 -6.04 -10.58
N GLY A 62 1.95 -5.81 -11.62
CA GLY A 62 3.29 -6.39 -11.77
C GLY A 62 4.24 -6.20 -10.57
N LYS A 63 4.02 -5.12 -9.79
CA LYS A 63 4.76 -4.78 -8.57
C LYS A 63 4.67 -5.83 -7.44
N TYR A 64 3.65 -6.69 -7.48
CA TYR A 64 3.45 -7.77 -6.50
C TYR A 64 3.67 -9.16 -7.12
N THR A 65 4.01 -9.28 -8.40
CA THR A 65 4.06 -10.58 -9.08
C THR A 65 5.49 -11.00 -9.44
N SER A 66 6.51 -10.43 -8.79
CA SER A 66 7.89 -10.86 -9.02
C SER A 66 8.12 -12.23 -8.37
N LYS A 67 9.01 -13.02 -8.99
CA LYS A 67 9.39 -14.34 -8.45
C LYS A 67 9.97 -14.24 -7.03
N GLU A 68 10.69 -13.16 -6.76
CA GLU A 68 11.26 -12.87 -5.44
C GLU A 68 10.18 -12.61 -4.40
N PHE A 69 9.11 -11.90 -4.77
CA PHE A 69 7.97 -11.64 -3.90
C PHE A 69 7.27 -12.95 -3.53
N ASP A 70 6.98 -13.78 -4.54
CA ASP A 70 6.34 -15.07 -4.33
C ASP A 70 7.23 -16.00 -3.46
N ALA A 71 8.54 -16.04 -3.71
CA ALA A 71 9.51 -16.82 -2.92
C ALA A 71 9.59 -16.36 -1.46
N TYR A 72 9.53 -15.03 -1.22
CA TYR A 72 9.48 -14.48 0.13
C TYR A 72 8.19 -14.90 0.85
N CYS A 73 7.03 -14.75 0.20
CA CYS A 73 5.76 -15.19 0.75
C CYS A 73 5.78 -16.68 1.14
N ILE A 74 6.32 -17.55 0.27
CA ILE A 74 6.47 -18.99 0.56
C ILE A 74 7.36 -19.22 1.79
N THR A 75 8.51 -18.54 1.85
CA THR A 75 9.49 -18.67 2.94
C THR A 75 8.88 -18.36 4.31
N TYR A 76 8.01 -17.35 4.38
CA TYR A 76 7.35 -16.95 5.63
C TYR A 76 5.95 -17.57 5.81
N GLY A 77 5.52 -18.45 4.91
CA GLY A 77 4.20 -19.08 4.96
C GLY A 77 3.03 -18.10 4.77
N ILE A 78 3.28 -16.98 4.11
CA ILE A 78 2.27 -15.95 3.80
C ILE A 78 1.52 -16.38 2.55
N ARG A 79 0.20 -16.52 2.65
CA ARG A 79 -0.65 -16.76 1.48
C ARG A 79 -0.77 -15.49 0.67
N HIS A 80 -0.41 -15.53 -0.61
CA HIS A 80 -0.59 -14.40 -1.51
C HIS A 80 -1.84 -14.56 -2.36
N GLU A 81 -2.89 -13.82 -2.02
CA GLU A 81 -4.15 -13.76 -2.75
C GLU A 81 -4.11 -12.58 -3.74
N LYS A 82 -4.04 -12.89 -5.04
CA LYS A 82 -4.05 -11.88 -6.10
C LYS A 82 -5.49 -11.69 -6.58
N SER A 83 -5.98 -10.45 -6.62
CA SER A 83 -7.34 -10.15 -7.06
C SER A 83 -7.54 -10.56 -8.53
N VAL A 84 -8.62 -11.26 -8.84
CA VAL A 84 -8.95 -11.65 -10.22
C VAL A 84 -9.14 -10.37 -11.07
N PRO A 85 -8.58 -10.29 -12.29
CA PRO A 85 -8.81 -9.15 -13.16
C PRO A 85 -10.32 -8.91 -13.34
N ARG A 86 -10.77 -7.65 -13.21
CA ARG A 86 -12.19 -7.24 -13.28
C ARG A 86 -13.08 -7.66 -12.09
N THR A 87 -12.51 -7.88 -10.90
CA THR A 87 -13.28 -8.00 -9.64
C THR A 87 -12.94 -6.89 -8.62
N PRO A 88 -13.40 -5.64 -8.84
CA PRO A 88 -13.06 -4.49 -7.99
C PRO A 88 -13.50 -4.67 -6.52
N GLN A 89 -14.48 -5.53 -6.26
CA GLN A 89 -15.06 -5.74 -4.93
C GLN A 89 -14.02 -6.22 -3.92
N HIS A 90 -13.07 -7.06 -4.34
CA HIS A 90 -12.02 -7.59 -3.47
C HIS A 90 -10.99 -6.53 -3.04
N ASN A 91 -10.78 -5.50 -3.87
CA ASN A 91 -9.85 -4.41 -3.59
C ASN A 91 -10.57 -3.13 -3.12
N GLY A 92 -11.90 -3.17 -3.01
CA GLY A 92 -12.72 -1.97 -2.78
C GLY A 92 -12.42 -1.27 -1.45
N VAL A 93 -11.97 -1.99 -0.42
CA VAL A 93 -11.52 -1.37 0.84
C VAL A 93 -10.30 -0.49 0.60
N ALA A 94 -9.28 -1.04 -0.07
CA ALA A 94 -8.05 -0.31 -0.35
C ALA A 94 -8.29 0.86 -1.31
N GLU A 95 -9.10 0.67 -2.33
CA GLU A 95 -9.46 1.73 -3.27
C GLU A 95 -10.20 2.89 -2.59
N ARG A 96 -11.20 2.58 -1.74
CA ARG A 96 -11.92 3.61 -0.97
C ARG A 96 -10.99 4.36 -0.03
N MET A 97 -10.13 3.64 0.69
CA MET A 97 -9.18 4.26 1.61
C MET A 97 -8.19 5.17 0.88
N ASN A 98 -7.64 4.73 -0.26
CA ASN A 98 -6.73 5.54 -1.08
C ASN A 98 -7.39 6.82 -1.58
N ARG A 99 -8.67 6.75 -1.97
CA ARG A 99 -9.46 7.93 -2.32
C ARG A 99 -9.61 8.87 -1.13
N THR A 100 -10.01 8.38 0.03
CA THR A 100 -10.18 9.19 1.25
C THR A 100 -8.87 9.87 1.68
N ILE A 101 -7.74 9.15 1.63
CA ILE A 101 -6.42 9.74 1.92
C ILE A 101 -6.12 10.88 0.95
N THR A 102 -6.32 10.65 -0.34
CA THR A 102 -6.05 11.65 -1.38
C THR A 102 -6.91 12.90 -1.22
N GLU A 103 -8.21 12.73 -0.95
CA GLU A 103 -9.14 13.84 -0.72
C GLU A 103 -8.76 14.66 0.51
N ARG A 104 -8.44 14.00 1.64
CA ARG A 104 -8.01 14.68 2.87
C ARG A 104 -6.72 15.45 2.67
N VAL A 105 -5.72 14.84 2.03
CA VAL A 105 -4.45 15.52 1.72
C VAL A 105 -4.70 16.75 0.85
N ARG A 106 -5.53 16.65 -0.20
CA ARG A 106 -5.89 17.80 -1.04
C ARG A 106 -6.52 18.93 -0.22
N SER A 107 -7.45 18.61 0.68
CA SER A 107 -8.09 19.60 1.55
C SER A 107 -7.10 20.28 2.51
N MET A 108 -6.23 19.49 3.16
CA MET A 108 -5.20 20.02 4.05
C MET A 108 -4.19 20.92 3.31
N MET A 109 -3.76 20.51 2.12
CA MET A 109 -2.83 21.28 1.28
C MET A 109 -3.45 22.60 0.81
N ASN A 110 -4.74 22.61 0.48
CA ASN A 110 -5.48 23.83 0.14
C ASN A 110 -5.53 24.79 1.32
N MET A 111 -5.88 24.28 2.51
CA MET A 111 -5.96 25.09 3.73
C MET A 111 -4.60 25.70 4.10
N ALA A 112 -3.53 24.92 3.95
CA ALA A 112 -2.15 25.38 4.21
C ALA A 112 -1.57 26.29 3.11
N LYS A 113 -2.30 26.53 2.01
CA LYS A 113 -1.81 27.25 0.82
C LYS A 113 -0.53 26.66 0.21
N LEU A 114 -0.34 25.34 0.36
CA LEU A 114 0.82 24.59 -0.15
C LEU A 114 0.50 23.87 -1.47
N ARG A 115 -0.71 24.03 -1.99
CA ARG A 115 -1.09 23.42 -3.26
C ARG A 115 -0.29 24.07 -4.39
N LYS A 116 0.47 23.27 -5.14
CA LYS A 116 1.10 23.73 -6.37
C LYS A 116 0.00 24.13 -7.38
N PRO A 117 0.10 25.29 -8.04
CA PRO A 117 -0.79 25.63 -9.15
C PRO A 117 -0.61 24.59 -10.26
N PHE A 118 -1.72 24.29 -10.95
CA PHE A 118 -1.76 23.36 -12.07
C PHE A 118 -0.98 23.88 -13.27
#